data_AF-A0A9W7SLE1-F1
#
_entry.id   AF-A0A9W7SLE1-F1
#
_cell.length_a   1.000
_cell.length_b   1.000
_cell.length_c   1.000
_cell.angle_alpha   90.00
_cell.angle_beta   90.00
_cell.angle_gamma   90.00
#
_symmetry.space_group_name_H-M   'P 1'
#
loop_
_entity.id
_entity.type
_entity.pdbx_description
1 polymer ?
#
loop_
_entity_poly.entity_id
_entity_poly.type
_entity_poly.pdbx_seq_one_letter_code
_entity_poly.pdbx_strand_id
1 'polypeptide(L)'
;MAFSWLTLWELALPLAVILSTAVTVFILSLPTAYSHFHPHEVKDSDFTDDDRKDPEASGYAYFQLQKSKDGGLKLAASVQVIVLGDIGRSPRMQYHALSIARHGGYVDLIGYVETDVHPDLQAHRFINIIPLVPSPFQTNHKLLFLLYGPLKVLWQFQALYHALGYRSRACRYMLVQNPPSIPTLAVASIVAFFRNTRLVIDWHNFGYTILALRLGPTHPFVRLSEWYEGIFAKSATAHFAVTNAMCRVLKHKWGVDALPLHDRPAEHFQPLSTEQRMDFLKTRPELKGQDFTLDDRSWRLIVSSTSWTPDEDFSILLEALVQYAAARKQTPELPKMWAVITGKGPQQAYYKNRVQQLVHDGKLDDTIISTAFLPIQDYAKLLGSADLGISLHTSSSGVDLPMKVVDMFGTGLPVAGKKFEAWPELVKERENGMGFDTAKELASLLQQLFGSDGGLLKQIKDGALRECERRWEDEWIPVAGELFRLK
;
A
#
# COMPACT_ATOMS: atom_id res chain seq x y z
N MET A 1 57.35 -3.28 32.82
CA MET A 1 56.29 -3.86 33.68
C MET A 1 55.87 -5.18 33.06
N ALA A 2 56.31 -6.31 33.63
CA ALA A 2 55.85 -7.61 33.19
C ALA A 2 54.43 -7.80 33.74
N PHE A 3 53.42 -7.84 32.87
CA PHE A 3 52.09 -8.29 33.26
C PHE A 3 52.24 -9.71 33.83
N SER A 4 51.92 -9.90 35.11
CA SER A 4 52.06 -11.21 35.73
C SER A 4 51.02 -12.14 35.11
N TRP A 5 51.40 -13.37 34.81
CA TRP A 5 50.50 -14.40 34.29
C TRP A 5 49.23 -14.55 35.14
N LEU A 6 49.34 -14.33 36.46
CA LEU A 6 48.22 -14.28 37.40
C LEU A 6 47.22 -13.18 37.07
N THR A 7 47.65 -11.94 36.80
CA THR A 7 46.73 -10.85 36.42
C THR A 7 45.99 -11.11 35.11
N LEU A 8 46.64 -11.76 34.14
CA LEU A 8 45.99 -12.20 32.89
C LEU A 8 44.93 -13.26 33.18
N TRP A 9 45.24 -14.24 34.04
CA TRP A 9 44.31 -15.31 34.41
C TRP A 9 43.12 -14.80 35.23
N GLU A 10 43.36 -13.89 36.17
CA GLU A 10 42.34 -13.24 37.01
C GLU A 10 41.34 -12.39 36.22
N LEU A 11 41.75 -11.86 35.06
CA LEU A 11 40.84 -11.15 34.15
C LEU A 11 40.19 -12.08 33.12
N ALA A 12 40.94 -13.05 32.60
CA ALA A 12 40.46 -13.95 31.56
C ALA A 12 39.37 -14.91 32.06
N LEU A 13 39.50 -15.44 33.29
CA LEU A 13 38.55 -16.41 33.83
C LEU A 13 37.16 -15.79 34.08
N PRO A 14 37.01 -14.62 34.76
CA PRO A 14 35.71 -13.96 34.87
C PRO A 14 35.12 -13.59 33.52
N LEU A 15 35.93 -13.11 32.57
CA LEU A 15 35.45 -12.79 31.22
C LEU A 15 34.92 -14.03 30.50
N ALA A 16 35.61 -15.17 30.60
CA ALA A 16 35.16 -16.44 30.03
C ALA A 16 33.85 -16.92 30.68
N VAL A 17 33.72 -16.81 32.00
CA VAL A 17 32.49 -17.17 32.72
C VAL A 17 31.34 -16.25 32.33
N ILE A 18 31.57 -14.93 32.24
CA ILE A 18 30.57 -13.95 31.79
C ILE A 18 30.12 -14.27 30.37
N LEU A 19 31.06 -14.52 29.45
CA LEU A 19 30.74 -14.84 28.06
C LEU A 19 29.95 -16.15 27.96
N SER A 20 30.39 -17.20 28.67
CA SER A 20 29.70 -18.49 28.70
C SER A 20 28.28 -18.38 29.27
N THR A 21 28.13 -17.62 30.36
CA THR A 21 26.81 -17.35 30.98
C THR A 21 25.93 -16.56 30.02
N ALA A 22 26.46 -15.51 29.38
CA ALA A 22 25.73 -14.71 28.41
C ALA A 22 25.27 -15.55 27.20
N VAL A 23 26.13 -16.42 26.67
CA VAL A 23 25.79 -17.35 25.58
C VAL A 23 24.72 -18.35 26.03
N THR A 24 24.83 -18.89 27.24
CA THR A 24 23.85 -19.84 27.78
C THR A 24 22.49 -19.18 27.95
N VAL A 25 22.43 -17.99 28.58
CA VAL A 25 21.19 -17.21 28.73
C VAL A 25 20.62 -16.85 27.36
N PHE A 26 21.48 -16.47 26.40
CA PHE A 26 21.05 -16.17 25.04
C PHE A 26 20.38 -17.39 24.39
N ILE A 27 21.00 -18.57 24.44
CA ILE A 27 20.45 -19.81 23.88
C ILE A 27 19.11 -20.18 24.55
N LEU A 28 19.04 -20.11 25.88
CA LEU A 28 17.83 -20.43 26.63
C LEU A 28 16.70 -19.41 26.44
N SER A 29 17.01 -18.20 25.98
CA SER A 29 16.04 -17.16 25.68
C SER A 29 15.68 -17.07 24.20
N LEU A 30 16.22 -17.93 23.33
CA LEU A 30 15.88 -17.91 21.91
C LEU A 30 14.37 -18.16 21.69
N PRO A 31 13.78 -17.50 20.67
CA PRO A 31 12.38 -17.70 20.33
C PRO A 31 12.12 -19.15 19.89
N THR A 32 10.89 -19.62 20.10
CA THR A 32 10.50 -20.99 19.73
C THR A 32 10.61 -21.21 18.23
N ALA A 33 11.25 -22.31 17.84
CA ALA A 33 11.37 -22.70 16.44
C ALA A 33 10.06 -23.27 15.89
N TYR A 34 9.80 -22.99 14.61
CA TYR A 34 8.70 -23.56 13.86
C TYR A 34 8.93 -25.07 13.64
N SER A 35 7.86 -25.84 13.83
CA SER A 35 7.85 -27.29 13.62
C SER A 35 6.64 -27.70 12.79
N HIS A 36 6.88 -28.44 11.71
CA HIS A 36 5.82 -29.00 10.86
C HIS A 36 4.96 -30.06 11.57
N PHE A 37 5.43 -30.63 12.68
CA PHE A 37 4.72 -31.69 13.41
C PHE A 37 3.58 -31.17 14.29
N HIS A 38 3.53 -29.85 14.54
CA HIS A 38 2.49 -29.21 15.35
C HIS A 38 1.82 -28.09 14.54
N PRO A 39 1.07 -28.43 13.47
CA PRO A 39 0.33 -27.43 12.70
C PRO A 39 -0.73 -26.74 13.57
N HIS A 40 -1.13 -25.53 13.18
CA HIS A 40 -2.26 -24.88 13.84
C HIS A 40 -3.54 -25.65 13.57
N GLU A 41 -4.22 -25.99 14.65
CA GLU A 41 -5.50 -26.68 14.64
C GLU A 41 -6.57 -25.74 15.16
N VAL A 42 -7.69 -25.69 14.46
CA VAL A 42 -8.90 -24.97 14.85
C VAL A 42 -9.99 -25.98 15.15
N LYS A 43 -10.77 -25.75 16.20
CA LYS A 43 -11.89 -26.59 16.65
C LYS A 43 -13.19 -25.79 16.60
N ASP A 44 -14.32 -26.50 16.61
CA ASP A 44 -15.64 -25.83 16.61
C ASP A 44 -15.83 -24.92 17.84
N SER A 45 -15.17 -25.24 18.97
CA SER A 45 -15.16 -24.42 20.18
C SER A 45 -14.47 -23.06 20.05
N ASP A 46 -13.66 -22.87 19.01
CA ASP A 46 -12.96 -21.60 18.76
C ASP A 46 -13.89 -20.56 18.10
N PHE A 47 -15.09 -20.98 17.68
CA PHE A 47 -16.12 -20.12 17.09
C PHE A 47 -17.22 -19.79 18.08
N THR A 48 -17.54 -18.51 18.19
CA THR A 48 -18.65 -17.98 18.99
C THR A 48 -19.97 -18.06 18.22
N ASP A 49 -21.10 -17.83 18.89
CA ASP A 49 -22.40 -17.78 18.24
C ASP A 49 -22.53 -16.62 17.24
N ASP A 50 -21.80 -15.52 17.44
CA ASP A 50 -21.76 -14.41 16.49
C ASP A 50 -20.98 -14.79 15.23
N ASP A 51 -19.89 -15.55 15.35
CA ASP A 51 -19.13 -16.06 14.19
C ASP A 51 -19.99 -16.97 13.30
N ARG A 52 -20.95 -17.67 13.90
CA ARG A 52 -21.88 -18.56 13.18
C ARG A 52 -22.98 -17.79 12.44
N LYS A 53 -23.24 -16.53 12.79
CA LYS A 53 -24.24 -15.68 12.09
C LYS A 53 -23.72 -15.17 10.75
N ASP A 54 -22.42 -14.94 10.64
CA ASP A 54 -21.74 -14.59 9.39
C ASP A 54 -20.59 -15.57 9.13
N PRO A 55 -20.91 -16.79 8.67
CA PRO A 55 -19.94 -17.88 8.58
C PRO A 55 -18.86 -17.65 7.52
N GLU A 56 -19.13 -16.83 6.51
CA GLU A 56 -18.15 -16.48 5.47
C GLU A 56 -17.11 -15.49 6.03
N ALA A 57 -17.55 -14.41 6.69
CA ALA A 57 -16.63 -13.43 7.25
C ALA A 57 -15.76 -14.00 8.38
N SER A 58 -16.31 -14.91 9.20
CA SER A 58 -15.61 -15.49 10.34
C SER A 58 -14.65 -16.64 9.97
N GLY A 59 -14.77 -17.20 8.76
CA GLY A 59 -14.08 -18.42 8.35
C GLY A 59 -14.74 -19.72 8.83
N TYR A 60 -15.91 -19.63 9.49
CA TYR A 60 -16.66 -20.82 9.94
C TYR A 60 -17.15 -21.68 8.77
N ALA A 61 -17.55 -21.07 7.65
CA ALA A 61 -17.96 -21.78 6.44
C ALA A 61 -16.82 -22.67 5.93
N TYR A 62 -15.62 -22.12 5.81
CA TYR A 62 -14.41 -22.88 5.44
C TYR A 62 -14.13 -24.01 6.43
N PHE A 63 -14.21 -23.72 7.74
CA PHE A 63 -14.03 -24.73 8.79
C PHE A 63 -15.02 -25.90 8.66
N GLN A 64 -16.31 -25.62 8.47
CA GLN A 64 -17.33 -26.66 8.34
C GLN A 64 -17.11 -27.54 7.10
N LEU A 65 -16.65 -26.94 6.00
CA LEU A 65 -16.37 -27.66 4.76
C LEU A 65 -15.11 -28.55 4.84
N GLN A 66 -14.09 -28.12 5.58
CA GLN A 66 -12.76 -28.76 5.59
C GLN A 66 -12.41 -29.52 6.87
N LYS A 67 -13.24 -29.45 7.92
CA LYS A 67 -12.97 -30.15 9.19
C LYS A 67 -12.84 -31.66 8.99
N SER A 68 -11.90 -32.24 9.71
CA SER A 68 -11.71 -33.70 9.76
C SER A 68 -12.85 -34.39 10.51
N LYS A 69 -12.94 -35.72 10.38
CA LYS A 69 -13.89 -36.54 11.15
C LYS A 69 -13.72 -36.41 12.66
N ASP A 70 -12.52 -36.05 13.12
CA ASP A 70 -12.19 -35.85 14.53
C ASP A 70 -12.64 -34.48 15.06
N GLY A 71 -13.28 -33.65 14.21
CA GLY A 71 -13.89 -32.37 14.59
C GLY A 71 -12.93 -31.17 14.60
N GLY A 72 -11.65 -31.37 14.25
CA GLY A 72 -10.65 -30.31 14.09
C GLY A 72 -10.25 -30.06 12.63
N LEU A 73 -9.79 -28.85 12.33
CA LEU A 73 -9.20 -28.45 11.05
C LEU A 73 -7.73 -28.11 11.26
N LYS A 74 -6.83 -28.78 10.53
CA LYS A 74 -5.42 -28.41 10.47
C LYS A 74 -5.20 -27.43 9.33
N LEU A 75 -4.69 -26.24 9.65
CA LEU A 75 -4.46 -25.18 8.68
C LEU A 75 -3.24 -25.50 7.80
N ALA A 76 -3.36 -25.24 6.49
CA ALA A 76 -2.39 -25.65 5.48
C ALA A 76 -1.10 -24.81 5.49
N ALA A 77 -1.22 -23.54 5.90
CA ALA A 77 -0.10 -22.61 6.06
C ALA A 77 -0.20 -21.85 7.38
N SER A 78 0.94 -21.34 7.86
CA SER A 78 1.01 -20.36 8.95
C SER A 78 1.97 -19.25 8.55
N VAL A 79 1.51 -17.99 8.65
CA VAL A 79 2.23 -16.83 8.14
C VAL A 79 2.20 -15.70 9.17
N GLN A 80 3.36 -15.15 9.51
CA GLN A 80 3.45 -13.84 10.18
C GLN A 80 3.46 -12.76 9.11
N VAL A 81 2.48 -11.85 9.12
CA VAL A 81 2.40 -10.73 8.18
C VAL A 81 2.78 -9.45 8.90
N ILE A 82 3.81 -8.75 8.43
CA ILE A 82 4.47 -7.67 9.18
C ILE A 82 4.39 -6.36 8.44
N VAL A 83 3.92 -5.36 9.16
CA VAL A 83 3.88 -3.96 8.74
C VAL A 83 4.45 -3.11 9.87
N LEU A 84 5.65 -2.54 9.69
CA LEU A 84 6.15 -1.52 10.61
C LEU A 84 5.49 -0.16 10.27
N GLY A 85 4.18 -0.11 10.47
CA GLY A 85 3.27 0.95 10.07
C GLY A 85 1.86 0.66 10.59
N ASP A 86 0.94 1.60 10.36
CA ASP A 86 -0.46 1.43 10.74
C ASP A 86 -1.16 0.41 9.82
N ILE A 87 -1.73 -0.65 10.42
CA ILE A 87 -2.38 -1.74 9.69
C ILE A 87 -3.55 -1.21 8.88
N GLY A 88 -4.40 -0.35 9.45
CA GLY A 88 -5.58 0.20 8.78
C GLY A 88 -5.25 1.00 7.51
N ARG A 89 -4.01 1.48 7.38
CA ARG A 89 -3.49 2.22 6.22
C ARG A 89 -2.62 1.39 5.27
N SER A 90 -2.59 0.07 5.47
CA SER A 90 -1.73 -0.85 4.70
C SER A 90 -2.60 -1.89 3.97
N PRO A 91 -3.41 -1.48 2.98
CA PRO A 91 -4.45 -2.32 2.38
C PRO A 91 -3.88 -3.60 1.76
N ARG A 92 -2.75 -3.54 1.04
CA ARG A 92 -2.10 -4.72 0.45
C ARG A 92 -1.77 -5.80 1.49
N MET A 93 -1.30 -5.41 2.67
CA MET A 93 -0.97 -6.36 3.73
C MET A 93 -2.22 -6.92 4.42
N GLN A 94 -3.27 -6.10 4.51
CA GLN A 94 -4.59 -6.56 4.92
C GLN A 94 -5.15 -7.59 3.94
N TYR A 95 -4.99 -7.36 2.63
CA TYR A 95 -5.43 -8.30 1.59
C TYR A 95 -4.61 -9.59 1.61
N HIS A 96 -3.28 -9.52 1.76
CA HIS A 96 -2.47 -10.73 1.99
C HIS A 96 -2.99 -11.55 3.18
N ALA A 97 -3.25 -10.90 4.32
CA ALA A 97 -3.76 -11.59 5.50
C ALA A 97 -5.13 -12.24 5.25
N LEU A 98 -6.07 -11.53 4.61
CA LEU A 98 -7.39 -12.07 4.26
C LEU A 98 -7.29 -13.22 3.25
N SER A 99 -6.53 -13.08 2.16
CA SER A 99 -6.37 -14.13 1.16
C SER A 99 -5.75 -15.39 1.75
N ILE A 100 -4.73 -15.25 2.63
CA ILE A 100 -4.15 -16.40 3.34
C ILE A 100 -5.22 -17.10 4.20
N ALA A 101 -5.99 -16.32 4.95
CA ALA A 101 -6.96 -16.86 5.90
C ALA A 101 -8.16 -17.53 5.21
N ARG A 102 -8.69 -16.91 4.15
CA ARG A 102 -9.79 -17.45 3.33
C ARG A 102 -9.44 -18.78 2.66
N HIS A 103 -8.16 -19.02 2.40
CA HIS A 103 -7.67 -20.28 1.80
C HIS A 103 -7.15 -21.29 2.84
N GLY A 104 -7.49 -21.13 4.12
CA GLY A 104 -7.16 -22.09 5.18
C GLY A 104 -5.76 -21.94 5.78
N GLY A 105 -5.18 -20.75 5.70
CA GLY A 105 -3.95 -20.38 6.40
C GLY A 105 -4.20 -19.67 7.73
N TYR A 106 -3.28 -19.82 8.68
CA TYR A 106 -3.23 -19.01 9.90
C TYR A 106 -2.40 -17.75 9.68
N VAL A 107 -2.85 -16.62 10.23
CA VAL A 107 -2.14 -15.34 10.14
C VAL A 107 -1.96 -14.68 11.51
N ASP A 108 -0.71 -14.34 11.83
CA ASP A 108 -0.40 -13.33 12.85
C ASP A 108 -0.08 -12.00 12.13
N LEU A 109 -1.01 -11.04 12.17
CA LEU A 109 -0.86 -9.72 11.54
C LEU A 109 -0.28 -8.71 12.54
N ILE A 110 0.95 -8.26 12.30
CA ILE A 110 1.76 -7.49 13.24
C ILE A 110 1.99 -6.08 12.70
N GLY A 111 1.59 -5.07 13.47
CA GLY A 111 1.76 -3.66 13.10
C GLY A 111 1.17 -2.69 14.11
N TYR A 112 1.19 -1.39 13.83
CA TYR A 112 0.49 -0.41 14.66
C TYR A 112 -1.02 -0.48 14.38
N VAL A 113 -1.83 -0.24 15.41
CA VAL A 113 -3.30 -0.19 15.31
C VAL A 113 -3.73 1.22 15.72
N GLU A 114 -3.59 2.17 14.78
CA GLU A 114 -3.92 3.59 15.02
C GLU A 114 -5.23 3.99 14.33
N THR A 115 -5.59 3.29 13.25
CA THR A 115 -6.86 3.46 12.54
C THR A 115 -7.64 2.15 12.44
N ASP A 116 -8.91 2.26 12.10
CA ASP A 116 -9.80 1.11 11.94
C ASP A 116 -9.25 0.14 10.89
N VAL A 117 -9.12 -1.11 11.30
CA VAL A 117 -8.71 -2.23 10.44
C VAL A 117 -9.94 -2.76 9.70
N HIS A 118 -9.75 -3.32 8.50
CA HIS A 118 -10.84 -3.90 7.72
C HIS A 118 -11.72 -4.84 8.58
N PRO A 119 -13.07 -4.69 8.55
CA PRO A 119 -13.96 -5.49 9.41
C PRO A 119 -13.75 -7.00 9.29
N ASP A 120 -13.58 -7.52 8.06
CA ASP A 120 -13.30 -8.93 7.83
C ASP A 120 -12.04 -9.44 8.55
N LEU A 121 -11.00 -8.62 8.72
CA LEU A 121 -9.81 -9.04 9.46
C LEU A 121 -10.11 -9.25 10.96
N GLN A 122 -11.01 -8.44 11.51
CA GLN A 122 -11.41 -8.53 12.91
C GLN A 122 -12.39 -9.70 13.14
N ALA A 123 -13.22 -10.00 12.14
CA ALA A 123 -14.17 -11.10 12.19
C ALA A 123 -13.52 -12.47 11.99
N HIS A 124 -12.47 -12.56 11.17
CA HIS A 124 -11.93 -13.84 10.72
C HIS A 124 -11.09 -14.56 11.79
N ARG A 125 -11.50 -15.77 12.19
CA ARG A 125 -10.89 -16.50 13.32
C ARG A 125 -9.51 -17.09 13.04
N PHE A 126 -9.10 -17.20 11.78
CA PHE A 126 -7.74 -17.63 11.44
C PHE A 126 -6.72 -16.47 11.45
N ILE A 127 -7.16 -15.26 11.80
CA ILE A 127 -6.31 -14.06 11.86
C ILE A 127 -6.22 -13.57 13.30
N ASN A 128 -5.00 -13.31 13.75
CA ASN A 128 -4.72 -12.73 15.05
C ASN A 128 -3.93 -11.43 14.86
N ILE A 129 -4.43 -10.31 15.40
CA ILE A 129 -3.79 -9.00 15.28
C ILE A 129 -2.90 -8.76 16.50
N ILE A 130 -1.61 -8.51 16.27
CA ILE A 130 -0.62 -8.28 17.32
C ILE A 130 -0.13 -6.83 17.22
N PRO A 131 -0.62 -5.91 18.08
CA PRO A 131 -0.27 -4.51 18.01
C PRO A 131 1.20 -4.27 18.43
N LEU A 132 1.92 -3.46 17.69
CA LEU A 132 3.24 -2.94 18.05
C LEU A 132 3.09 -1.71 18.97
N VAL A 133 4.05 -1.54 19.88
CA VAL A 133 4.08 -0.36 20.77
C VAL A 133 4.76 0.80 20.03
N PRO A 134 4.07 1.94 19.82
CA PRO A 134 4.66 3.12 19.19
C PRO A 134 5.91 3.61 19.95
N SER A 135 6.87 4.16 19.22
CA SER A 135 8.07 4.71 19.86
C SER A 135 7.76 6.05 20.54
N PRO A 136 8.21 6.25 21.80
CA PRO A 136 8.08 7.54 22.47
C PRO A 136 9.03 8.61 21.88
N PHE A 137 10.03 8.20 21.10
CA PHE A 137 11.04 9.09 20.54
C PHE A 137 10.56 9.69 19.22
N GLN A 138 9.82 10.79 19.29
CA GLN A 138 9.35 11.56 18.13
C GLN A 138 9.81 13.01 18.22
N THR A 139 10.28 13.58 17.10
CA THR A 139 10.66 15.00 17.03
C THR A 139 10.58 15.52 15.61
N ASN A 140 10.17 16.78 15.48
CA ASN A 140 10.18 17.52 14.22
C ASN A 140 11.44 18.41 14.08
N HIS A 141 12.31 18.45 15.10
CA HIS A 141 13.49 19.32 15.12
C HIS A 141 14.72 18.61 14.55
N LYS A 142 15.36 19.21 13.54
CA LYS A 142 16.48 18.60 12.77
C LYS A 142 17.65 18.12 13.64
N LEU A 143 18.03 18.88 14.67
CA LEU A 143 19.13 18.51 15.58
C LEU A 143 18.74 17.37 16.53
N LEU A 144 17.51 17.40 17.06
CA LEU A 144 17.01 16.34 17.94
C LEU A 144 16.79 15.04 17.15
N PHE A 145 16.49 15.14 15.86
CA PHE A 145 16.36 13.99 14.98
C PHE A 145 17.64 13.14 14.90
N LEU A 146 18.83 13.76 14.97
CA LEU A 146 20.10 13.02 14.99
C LEU A 146 20.27 12.15 16.25
N LEU A 147 19.68 12.56 17.37
CA LEU A 147 19.72 11.81 18.64
C LEU A 147 18.53 10.85 18.78
N TYR A 148 17.32 11.30 18.45
CA TYR A 148 16.09 10.52 18.59
C TYR A 148 15.91 9.49 17.46
N GLY A 149 16.47 9.71 16.28
CA GLY A 149 16.42 8.76 15.17
C GLY A 149 16.98 7.39 15.54
N PRO A 150 18.24 7.29 16.01
CA PRO A 150 18.82 6.03 16.48
C PRO A 150 18.04 5.39 17.63
N LEU A 151 17.59 6.18 18.62
CA LEU A 151 16.79 5.67 19.74
C LEU A 151 15.44 5.10 19.29
N LYS A 152 14.79 5.77 18.32
CA LYS A 152 13.56 5.27 17.69
C LYS A 152 13.80 3.95 16.98
N VAL A 153 14.89 3.82 16.22
CA VAL A 153 15.25 2.58 15.53
C VAL A 153 15.51 1.45 16.52
N LEU A 154 16.24 1.71 17.62
CA LEU A 154 16.48 0.71 18.68
C LEU A 154 15.18 0.27 19.35
N TRP A 155 14.28 1.22 19.65
CA TRP A 155 12.95 0.90 20.17
C TRP A 155 12.16 0.02 19.21
N GLN A 156 12.09 0.39 17.93
CA GLN A 156 11.40 -0.38 16.91
C GLN A 156 12.02 -1.77 16.73
N PHE A 157 13.34 -1.88 16.82
CA PHE A 157 14.06 -3.15 16.79
C PHE A 157 13.60 -4.06 17.93
N GLN A 158 13.60 -3.57 19.16
CA GLN A 158 13.17 -4.34 20.33
C GLN A 158 11.67 -4.69 20.27
N ALA A 159 10.82 -3.74 19.87
CA ALA A 159 9.38 -3.96 19.76
C ALA A 159 9.05 -5.04 18.72
N LEU A 160 9.69 -4.98 17.54
CA LEU A 160 9.54 -5.99 16.50
C LEU A 160 10.11 -7.33 16.94
N TYR A 161 11.31 -7.37 17.52
CA TYR A 161 11.93 -8.61 17.98
C TYR A 161 11.04 -9.31 19.02
N HIS A 162 10.48 -8.55 19.96
CA HIS A 162 9.60 -9.10 20.97
C HIS A 162 8.25 -9.57 20.38
N ALA A 163 7.67 -8.80 19.46
CA ALA A 163 6.44 -9.19 18.78
C ALA A 163 6.61 -10.47 17.96
N LEU A 164 7.70 -10.55 17.19
CA LEU A 164 8.00 -11.65 16.28
C LEU A 164 8.56 -12.89 16.95
N GLY A 165 9.27 -12.73 18.07
CA GLY A 165 9.90 -13.83 18.79
C GLY A 165 8.99 -14.47 19.84
N TYR A 166 8.20 -13.67 20.56
CA TYR A 166 7.55 -14.13 21.80
C TYR A 166 6.05 -13.85 21.89
N ARG A 167 5.51 -12.82 21.22
CA ARG A 167 4.06 -12.54 21.22
C ARG A 167 3.29 -13.25 20.10
N SER A 168 3.99 -13.70 19.07
CA SER A 168 3.44 -14.42 17.93
C SER A 168 3.87 -15.88 17.93
N ARG A 169 3.05 -16.73 17.32
CA ARG A 169 3.34 -18.14 17.18
C ARG A 169 4.41 -18.36 16.11
N ALA A 170 5.17 -19.45 16.24
CA ALA A 170 6.18 -19.79 15.25
C ALA A 170 5.45 -20.18 13.96
N CYS A 171 5.70 -19.43 12.89
CA CYS A 171 5.04 -19.65 11.61
C CYS A 171 6.01 -20.23 10.58
N ARG A 172 5.46 -20.93 9.59
CA ARG A 172 6.23 -21.47 8.47
C ARG A 172 6.84 -20.37 7.62
N TYR A 173 6.06 -19.30 7.41
CA TYR A 173 6.45 -18.15 6.61
C TYR A 173 6.37 -16.87 7.42
N MET A 174 7.19 -15.89 7.02
CA MET A 174 7.15 -14.52 7.52
C MET A 174 7.14 -13.58 6.33
N LEU A 175 6.03 -12.89 6.10
CA LEU A 175 5.84 -11.93 5.02
C LEU A 175 6.07 -10.51 5.55
N VAL A 176 7.07 -9.81 5.02
CA VAL A 176 7.44 -8.46 5.44
C VAL A 176 7.12 -7.45 4.36
N GLN A 177 6.39 -6.39 4.71
CA GLN A 177 6.27 -5.21 3.86
C GLN A 177 7.57 -4.41 3.84
N ASN A 178 8.11 -4.14 2.65
CA ASN A 178 9.19 -3.18 2.45
C ASN A 178 8.74 -2.04 1.53
N PRO A 179 8.83 -0.76 1.94
CA PRO A 179 9.40 -0.20 3.19
C PRO A 179 8.42 -0.17 4.39
N PRO A 180 8.88 0.17 5.63
CA PRO A 180 10.24 0.60 5.99
C PRO A 180 11.22 -0.55 6.17
N SER A 181 12.41 -0.38 5.61
CA SER A 181 13.45 -1.41 5.61
C SER A 181 14.18 -1.50 6.95
N ILE A 182 14.48 -0.34 7.56
CA ILE A 182 15.19 -0.24 8.84
C ILE A 182 14.16 -0.02 9.97
N PRO A 183 14.21 -0.79 11.07
CA PRO A 183 15.02 -1.99 11.32
C PRO A 183 14.39 -3.30 10.82
N THR A 184 13.22 -3.23 10.17
CA THR A 184 12.34 -4.37 9.86
C THR A 184 13.06 -5.55 9.22
N LEU A 185 13.85 -5.33 8.14
CA LEU A 185 14.50 -6.42 7.41
C LEU A 185 15.55 -7.13 8.26
N ALA A 186 16.30 -6.40 9.08
CA ALA A 186 17.27 -7.01 10.00
C ALA A 186 16.58 -7.86 11.05
N VAL A 187 15.57 -7.33 11.74
CA VAL A 187 14.85 -8.07 12.77
C VAL A 187 14.18 -9.31 12.18
N ALA A 188 13.49 -9.16 11.05
CA ALA A 188 12.82 -10.27 10.37
C ALA A 188 13.81 -11.36 9.97
N SER A 189 14.98 -10.99 9.43
CA SER A 189 16.04 -11.95 9.08
C SER A 189 16.58 -12.70 10.30
N ILE A 190 16.84 -12.00 11.40
CA ILE A 190 17.34 -12.58 12.64
C ILE A 190 16.32 -13.56 13.22
N VAL A 191 15.05 -13.14 13.33
CA VAL A 191 14.00 -13.99 13.90
C VAL A 191 13.71 -15.17 12.98
N ALA A 192 13.67 -14.96 11.65
CA ALA A 192 13.46 -16.04 10.69
C ALA A 192 14.54 -17.13 10.80
N PHE A 193 15.80 -16.73 10.97
CA PHE A 193 16.90 -17.66 11.21
C PHE A 193 16.70 -18.48 12.48
N PHE A 194 16.43 -17.84 13.63
CA PHE A 194 16.24 -18.56 14.89
C PHE A 194 14.98 -19.42 14.94
N ARG A 195 13.90 -18.98 14.27
CA ARG A 195 12.64 -19.73 14.24
C ARG A 195 12.57 -20.79 13.15
N ASN A 196 13.59 -20.93 12.30
CA ASN A 196 13.52 -21.77 11.09
C ASN A 196 12.29 -21.42 10.22
N THR A 197 12.01 -20.12 10.10
CA THR A 197 10.89 -19.57 9.34
C THR A 197 11.37 -19.09 7.98
N ARG A 198 10.58 -19.32 6.93
CA ARG A 198 10.90 -18.85 5.57
C ARG A 198 10.51 -17.38 5.42
N LEU A 199 11.51 -16.51 5.35
CA LEU A 199 11.29 -15.07 5.14
C LEU A 199 10.89 -14.79 3.69
N VAL A 200 9.83 -14.00 3.52
CA VAL A 200 9.31 -13.49 2.25
C VAL A 200 9.28 -11.97 2.35
N ILE A 201 9.91 -11.26 1.42
CA ILE A 201 9.87 -9.78 1.40
C ILE A 201 8.96 -9.33 0.25
N ASP A 202 7.95 -8.53 0.57
CA ASP A 202 7.07 -7.87 -0.38
C ASP A 202 7.54 -6.44 -0.64
N TRP A 203 8.08 -6.20 -1.83
CA TRP A 203 8.69 -4.94 -2.24
C TRP A 203 7.66 -4.03 -2.89
N HIS A 204 7.36 -2.91 -2.22
CA HIS A 204 6.41 -1.89 -2.67
C HIS A 204 7.13 -0.64 -3.16
N ASN A 205 8.28 -0.35 -2.56
CA ASN A 205 9.21 0.69 -2.96
C ASN A 205 10.58 0.37 -2.33
N PHE A 206 11.57 1.23 -2.56
CA PHE A 206 12.83 1.15 -1.87
C PHE A 206 12.92 2.18 -0.74
N GLY A 207 13.37 1.76 0.44
CA GLY A 207 13.50 2.67 1.59
C GLY A 207 14.52 3.77 1.32
N TYR A 208 15.62 3.45 0.65
CA TYR A 208 16.68 4.41 0.30
C TYR A 208 16.21 5.48 -0.70
N THR A 209 15.30 5.18 -1.64
CA THR A 209 14.78 6.19 -2.58
C THR A 209 13.82 7.15 -1.87
N ILE A 210 13.00 6.65 -0.94
CA ILE A 210 12.16 7.50 -0.08
C ILE A 210 13.03 8.39 0.81
N LEU A 211 14.13 7.86 1.36
CA LEU A 211 15.08 8.64 2.14
C LEU A 211 15.78 9.72 1.29
N ALA A 212 16.08 9.40 0.03
CA ALA A 212 16.69 10.33 -0.92
C ALA A 212 15.81 11.56 -1.22
N LEU A 213 14.48 11.44 -1.17
CA LEU A 213 13.57 12.59 -1.29
C LEU A 213 13.79 13.63 -0.17
N ARG A 214 14.25 13.19 1.01
CA ARG A 214 14.44 14.06 2.18
C ARG A 214 15.87 14.58 2.32
N LEU A 215 16.86 13.71 2.09
CA LEU A 215 18.28 14.01 2.32
C LEU A 215 19.07 14.33 1.05
N GLY A 216 18.49 14.06 -0.12
CA GLY A 216 19.15 14.11 -1.41
C GLY A 216 19.78 12.77 -1.79
N PRO A 217 19.83 12.41 -3.09
CA PRO A 217 20.29 11.11 -3.57
C PRO A 217 21.77 10.83 -3.33
N THR A 218 22.60 11.86 -3.18
CA THR A 218 24.05 11.73 -2.95
C THR A 218 24.42 11.61 -1.48
N HIS A 219 23.45 11.69 -0.56
CA HIS A 219 23.71 11.72 0.88
C HIS A 219 24.29 10.37 1.39
N PRO A 220 25.32 10.35 2.26
CA PRO A 220 25.92 9.11 2.77
C PRO A 220 24.92 8.13 3.41
N PHE A 221 23.97 8.62 4.21
CA PHE A 221 22.91 7.77 4.79
C PHE A 221 22.00 7.10 3.74
N VAL A 222 21.79 7.70 2.56
CA VAL A 222 21.02 7.06 1.49
C VAL A 222 21.79 5.87 0.94
N ARG A 223 23.09 6.02 0.67
CA ARG A 223 23.98 4.93 0.26
C ARG A 223 24.06 3.82 1.31
N LEU A 224 24.11 4.18 2.59
CA LEU A 224 24.08 3.21 3.69
C LEU A 224 22.75 2.45 3.75
N SER A 225 21.62 3.14 3.59
CA SER A 225 20.29 2.52 3.54
C SER A 225 20.15 1.58 2.34
N GLU A 226 20.67 1.98 1.18
CA GLU A 226 20.68 1.16 -0.04
C GLU A 226 21.51 -0.11 0.13
N TRP A 227 22.71 0.02 0.72
CA TRP A 227 23.57 -1.12 1.06
C TRP A 227 22.90 -2.05 2.08
N TYR A 228 22.26 -1.48 3.11
CA TYR A 228 21.52 -2.23 4.12
C TYR A 228 20.38 -3.05 3.49
N GLU A 229 19.57 -2.43 2.62
CA GLU A 229 18.51 -3.14 1.89
C GLU A 229 19.08 -4.26 1.03
N GLY A 230 20.20 -4.03 0.33
CA GLY A 230 20.82 -5.04 -0.50
C GLY A 230 21.37 -6.25 0.27
N ILE A 231 21.87 -6.06 1.48
CA ILE A 231 22.32 -7.16 2.35
C ILE A 231 21.14 -8.00 2.79
N PHE A 232 20.12 -7.37 3.36
CA PHE A 232 18.96 -8.10 3.92
C PHE A 232 17.97 -8.54 2.85
N ALA A 233 18.05 -8.04 1.62
CA ALA A 233 17.34 -8.64 0.51
C ALA A 233 17.79 -10.09 0.31
N LYS A 234 19.09 -10.39 0.44
CA LYS A 234 19.64 -11.72 0.17
C LYS A 234 19.36 -12.77 1.26
N SER A 235 18.85 -12.38 2.43
CA SER A 235 18.51 -13.31 3.51
C SER A 235 17.11 -13.93 3.36
N ALA A 236 16.27 -13.38 2.48
CA ALA A 236 14.92 -13.89 2.25
C ALA A 236 14.91 -15.12 1.34
N THR A 237 13.92 -15.99 1.56
CA THR A 237 13.70 -17.21 0.77
C THR A 237 12.95 -16.91 -0.54
N ALA A 238 12.08 -15.89 -0.53
CA ALA A 238 11.31 -15.47 -1.69
C ALA A 238 11.00 -13.98 -1.62
N HIS A 239 10.64 -13.42 -2.78
CA HIS A 239 10.37 -12.00 -2.94
C HIS A 239 9.12 -11.80 -3.78
N PHE A 240 8.23 -10.91 -3.35
CA PHE A 240 7.20 -10.32 -4.21
C PHE A 240 7.63 -8.92 -4.60
N ALA A 241 7.27 -8.49 -5.81
CA ALA A 241 7.45 -7.10 -6.21
C ALA A 241 6.18 -6.59 -6.90
N VAL A 242 5.80 -5.35 -6.61
CA VAL A 242 4.59 -4.72 -7.17
C VAL A 242 4.62 -4.59 -8.71
N THR A 243 5.80 -4.67 -9.34
CA THR A 243 5.98 -4.51 -10.78
C THR A 243 7.08 -5.40 -11.33
N ASN A 244 7.04 -5.68 -12.63
CA ASN A 244 8.13 -6.31 -13.35
C ASN A 244 9.37 -5.39 -13.42
N ALA A 245 9.17 -4.07 -13.49
CA ALA A 245 10.25 -3.09 -13.42
C ALA A 245 11.06 -3.23 -12.12
N MET A 246 10.37 -3.38 -11.00
CA MET A 246 11.01 -3.62 -9.71
C MET A 246 11.70 -4.99 -9.66
N CYS A 247 11.12 -6.04 -10.25
CA CYS A 247 11.82 -7.32 -10.40
C CYS A 247 13.15 -7.17 -11.16
N ARG A 248 13.18 -6.39 -12.27
CA ARG A 248 14.43 -6.13 -13.01
C ARG A 248 15.45 -5.39 -12.16
N VAL A 249 15.02 -4.38 -11.41
CA VAL A 249 15.91 -3.62 -10.52
C VAL A 249 16.49 -4.52 -9.43
N LEU A 250 15.67 -5.32 -8.75
CA LEU A 250 16.11 -6.27 -7.73
C LEU A 250 17.14 -7.27 -8.29
N LYS A 251 16.88 -7.81 -9.48
CA LYS A 251 17.77 -8.75 -10.16
C LYS A 251 19.10 -8.11 -10.55
N HIS A 252 19.07 -6.97 -11.21
CA HIS A 252 20.27 -6.28 -11.68
C HIS A 252 21.12 -5.77 -10.53
N LYS A 253 20.49 -5.21 -9.49
CA LYS A 253 21.18 -4.51 -8.40
C LYS A 253 21.70 -5.45 -7.32
N TRP A 254 20.90 -6.45 -6.95
CA TRP A 254 21.21 -7.33 -5.81
C TRP A 254 21.24 -8.82 -6.18
N GLY A 255 21.00 -9.18 -7.44
CA GLY A 255 20.97 -10.58 -7.88
C GLY A 255 19.74 -11.34 -7.39
N VAL A 256 18.70 -10.63 -6.94
CA VAL A 256 17.51 -11.21 -6.32
C VAL A 256 16.44 -11.46 -7.38
N ASP A 257 15.97 -12.70 -7.47
CA ASP A 257 14.80 -13.07 -8.27
C ASP A 257 13.52 -12.83 -7.47
N ALA A 258 12.62 -12.01 -8.01
CA ALA A 258 11.34 -11.69 -7.40
C ALA A 258 10.18 -12.11 -8.30
N LEU A 259 9.09 -12.51 -7.67
CA LEU A 259 7.83 -12.82 -8.31
C LEU A 259 7.02 -11.52 -8.46
N PRO A 260 6.63 -11.13 -9.68
CA PRO A 260 5.75 -10.00 -9.86
C PRO A 260 4.38 -10.33 -9.26
N LEU A 261 3.90 -9.48 -8.36
CA LEU A 261 2.59 -9.55 -7.74
C LEU A 261 1.99 -8.15 -7.78
N HIS A 262 1.32 -7.84 -8.88
CA HIS A 262 0.70 -6.53 -9.10
C HIS A 262 -0.44 -6.28 -8.13
N ASP A 263 -0.61 -5.03 -7.73
CA ASP A 263 -1.83 -4.62 -7.04
C ASP A 263 -3.01 -4.63 -8.02
N ARG A 264 -4.16 -5.06 -7.51
CA ARG A 264 -5.43 -5.09 -8.25
C ARG A 264 -6.55 -4.49 -7.41
N PRO A 265 -7.62 -4.00 -8.07
CA PRO A 265 -8.67 -3.30 -7.36
C PRO A 265 -9.40 -4.22 -6.38
N ALA A 266 -9.69 -3.69 -5.21
CA ALA A 266 -10.52 -4.35 -4.23
C ALA A 266 -11.98 -4.49 -4.72
N GLU A 267 -12.70 -5.44 -4.16
CA GLU A 267 -14.05 -5.81 -4.62
C GLU A 267 -15.10 -4.71 -4.42
N HIS A 268 -14.91 -3.80 -3.45
CA HIS A 268 -15.85 -2.71 -3.19
C HIS A 268 -15.77 -1.57 -4.22
N PHE A 269 -14.70 -1.50 -5.02
CA PHE A 269 -14.65 -0.60 -6.17
C PHE A 269 -15.42 -1.26 -7.31
N GLN A 270 -16.56 -0.66 -7.67
CA GLN A 270 -17.44 -1.17 -8.72
C GLN A 270 -17.89 -0.03 -9.64
N PRO A 271 -18.06 -0.29 -10.95
CA PRO A 271 -18.66 0.68 -11.85
C PRO A 271 -20.11 0.96 -11.44
N LEU A 272 -20.55 2.21 -11.64
CA LEU A 272 -21.92 2.62 -11.39
C LEU A 272 -22.75 2.59 -12.66
N SER A 273 -24.02 2.20 -12.52
CA SER A 273 -25.03 2.48 -13.55
C SER A 273 -25.28 3.99 -13.66
N THR A 274 -25.85 4.42 -14.80
CA THR A 274 -26.20 5.83 -15.02
C THR A 274 -27.12 6.39 -13.92
N GLU A 275 -28.10 5.61 -13.47
CA GLU A 275 -29.02 6.00 -12.39
C GLU A 275 -28.28 6.19 -11.06
N GLN A 276 -27.48 5.20 -10.65
CA GLN A 276 -26.69 5.29 -9.42
C GLN A 276 -25.70 6.47 -9.43
N ARG A 277 -25.08 6.73 -10.58
CA ARG A 277 -24.23 7.91 -10.79
C ARG A 277 -25.03 9.19 -10.55
N MET A 278 -26.19 9.33 -11.19
CA MET A 278 -27.02 10.54 -11.06
C MET A 278 -27.47 10.76 -9.62
N ASP A 279 -27.94 9.70 -8.95
CA ASP A 279 -28.41 9.77 -7.57
C ASP A 279 -27.28 10.14 -6.61
N PHE A 280 -26.10 9.55 -6.79
CA PHE A 280 -24.93 9.92 -5.98
C PHE A 280 -24.57 11.40 -6.17
N LEU A 281 -24.48 11.88 -7.41
CA LEU A 281 -24.09 13.26 -7.70
C LEU A 281 -25.09 14.28 -7.15
N LYS A 282 -26.40 14.01 -7.20
CA LYS A 282 -27.44 14.88 -6.59
C LYS A 282 -27.27 15.07 -5.08
N THR A 283 -26.64 14.13 -4.38
CA THR A 283 -26.40 14.25 -2.93
C THR A 283 -25.19 15.13 -2.59
N ARG A 284 -24.36 15.51 -3.57
CA ARG A 284 -23.09 16.18 -3.31
C ARG A 284 -23.29 17.66 -2.98
N PRO A 285 -22.87 18.13 -1.79
CA PRO A 285 -23.01 19.55 -1.42
C PRO A 285 -22.24 20.49 -2.35
N GLU A 286 -21.16 20.00 -2.96
CA GLU A 286 -20.34 20.73 -3.92
C GLU A 286 -21.09 21.12 -5.21
N LEU A 287 -22.19 20.42 -5.52
CA LEU A 287 -23.04 20.66 -6.68
C LEU A 287 -24.27 21.52 -6.38
N LYS A 288 -24.51 21.89 -5.11
CA LYS A 288 -25.71 22.67 -4.76
C LYS A 288 -25.72 24.01 -5.49
N GLY A 289 -26.82 24.29 -6.20
CA GLY A 289 -27.04 25.55 -6.90
C GLY A 289 -26.44 25.63 -8.30
N GLN A 290 -25.87 24.54 -8.83
CA GLN A 290 -25.45 24.46 -10.23
C GLN A 290 -26.49 23.75 -11.07
N ASP A 291 -26.77 24.29 -12.26
CA ASP A 291 -27.58 23.61 -13.26
C ASP A 291 -26.73 22.51 -13.90
N PHE A 292 -26.78 21.34 -13.26
CA PHE A 292 -25.99 20.16 -13.63
C PHE A 292 -26.88 19.20 -14.41
N THR A 293 -26.98 19.42 -15.72
CA THR A 293 -27.66 18.53 -16.65
C THR A 293 -26.62 17.54 -17.21
N LEU A 294 -26.72 16.28 -16.78
CA LEU A 294 -25.82 15.20 -17.26
C LEU A 294 -26.24 14.66 -18.62
N ASP A 295 -27.50 14.84 -19.00
CA ASP A 295 -28.11 14.21 -20.16
C ASP A 295 -27.58 14.77 -21.49
N ASP A 296 -27.16 16.04 -21.50
CA ASP A 296 -26.65 16.72 -22.70
C ASP A 296 -25.11 16.79 -22.78
N ARG A 297 -24.40 16.18 -21.80
CA ARG A 297 -22.94 16.22 -21.69
C ARG A 297 -22.36 17.63 -21.58
N SER A 298 -23.16 18.63 -21.19
CA SER A 298 -22.70 20.01 -20.99
C SER A 298 -21.60 20.13 -19.93
N TRP A 299 -21.54 19.17 -19.00
CA TRP A 299 -20.50 19.05 -17.98
C TRP A 299 -19.73 17.74 -18.07
N ARG A 300 -18.44 17.81 -17.74
CA ARG A 300 -17.56 16.65 -17.49
C ARG A 300 -17.02 16.68 -16.08
N LEU A 301 -17.10 15.54 -15.39
CA LEU A 301 -16.54 15.34 -14.06
C LEU A 301 -15.18 14.67 -14.18
N ILE A 302 -14.13 15.34 -13.70
CA ILE A 302 -12.82 14.74 -13.50
C ILE A 302 -12.52 14.62 -12.01
N VAL A 303 -11.84 13.55 -11.61
CA VAL A 303 -11.48 13.30 -10.21
C VAL A 303 -9.98 13.10 -10.10
N SER A 304 -9.35 13.73 -9.11
CA SER A 304 -7.98 13.44 -8.73
C SER A 304 -7.91 13.07 -7.25
N SER A 305 -7.52 11.84 -6.96
CA SER A 305 -7.22 11.36 -5.61
C SER A 305 -5.79 11.73 -5.23
N THR A 306 -5.56 12.24 -4.03
CA THR A 306 -4.26 12.78 -3.62
C THR A 306 -3.98 12.64 -2.13
N SER A 307 -2.71 12.59 -1.79
CA SER A 307 -2.19 12.65 -0.42
C SER A 307 -1.70 14.05 -0.07
N TRP A 308 -1.82 15.03 -0.98
CA TRP A 308 -1.34 16.41 -0.85
C TRP A 308 0.11 16.50 -0.37
N THR A 309 0.94 15.58 -0.84
CA THR A 309 2.37 15.51 -0.54
C THR A 309 3.18 16.15 -1.68
N PRO A 310 4.41 16.62 -1.40
CA PRO A 310 5.22 17.34 -2.40
C PRO A 310 5.56 16.58 -3.68
N ASP A 311 5.46 15.25 -3.68
CA ASP A 311 5.63 14.37 -4.84
C ASP A 311 4.45 14.42 -5.83
N GLU A 312 3.32 15.03 -5.44
CA GLU A 312 2.15 15.27 -6.30
C GLU A 312 2.03 16.76 -6.61
N ASP A 313 2.65 17.21 -7.69
CA ASP A 313 2.61 18.63 -8.08
C ASP A 313 1.26 18.99 -8.72
N PHE A 314 0.34 19.49 -7.90
CA PHE A 314 -0.99 19.95 -8.32
C PHE A 314 -0.96 21.23 -9.15
N SER A 315 0.16 21.94 -9.24
CA SER A 315 0.26 23.11 -10.13
C SER A 315 -0.03 22.71 -11.58
N ILE A 316 0.36 21.50 -11.97
CA ILE A 316 0.14 20.93 -13.30
C ILE A 316 -1.34 20.84 -13.64
N LEU A 317 -2.15 20.27 -12.72
CA LEU A 317 -3.60 20.17 -12.92
C LEU A 317 -4.26 21.55 -12.93
N LEU A 318 -3.89 22.43 -12.00
CA LEU A 318 -4.48 23.77 -11.93
C LEU A 318 -4.17 24.59 -13.19
N GLU A 319 -2.95 24.55 -13.69
CA GLU A 319 -2.56 25.22 -14.93
C GLU A 319 -3.24 24.61 -16.16
N ALA A 320 -3.41 23.29 -16.20
CA ALA A 320 -4.14 22.63 -17.27
C ALA A 320 -5.62 23.05 -17.30
N LEU A 321 -6.25 23.18 -16.14
CA LEU A 321 -7.63 23.65 -16.01
C LEU A 321 -7.78 25.12 -16.44
N VAL A 322 -6.84 25.99 -16.09
CA VAL A 322 -6.81 27.37 -16.58
C VAL A 322 -6.69 27.42 -18.11
N GLN A 323 -5.82 26.59 -18.69
CA GLN A 323 -5.67 26.51 -20.15
C GLN A 323 -6.93 25.97 -20.83
N TYR A 324 -7.58 24.96 -20.24
CA TYR A 324 -8.84 24.43 -20.74
C TYR A 324 -9.95 25.49 -20.69
N ALA A 325 -10.09 26.22 -19.57
CA ALA A 325 -11.06 27.31 -19.43
C ALA A 325 -10.85 28.40 -20.48
N ALA A 326 -9.59 28.76 -20.76
CA ALA A 326 -9.26 29.71 -21.82
C ALA A 326 -9.60 29.18 -23.23
N ALA A 327 -9.34 27.90 -23.52
CA ALA A 327 -9.68 27.27 -24.79
C ALA A 327 -11.20 27.20 -25.01
N ARG A 328 -11.97 26.89 -23.97
CA ARG A 328 -13.44 26.86 -24.02
C ARG A 328 -14.06 28.20 -24.40
N LYS A 329 -13.48 29.34 -23.95
CA LYS A 329 -13.93 30.67 -24.38
C LYS A 329 -13.89 30.84 -25.91
N GLN A 330 -12.95 30.17 -26.57
CA GLN A 330 -12.79 30.20 -28.02
C GLN A 330 -13.58 29.09 -28.72
N THR A 331 -13.83 27.99 -28.02
CA THR A 331 -14.56 26.80 -28.53
C THR A 331 -15.72 26.45 -27.58
N PRO A 332 -16.88 27.13 -27.67
CA PRO A 332 -18.00 26.94 -26.73
C PRO A 332 -18.61 25.53 -26.74
N GLU A 333 -18.33 24.75 -27.79
CA GLU A 333 -18.70 23.34 -27.95
C GLU A 333 -18.01 22.43 -26.91
N LEU A 334 -16.87 22.87 -26.36
CA LEU A 334 -16.21 22.15 -25.28
C LEU A 334 -17.11 22.15 -24.03
N PRO A 335 -17.27 20.99 -23.36
CA PRO A 335 -18.09 20.93 -22.17
C PRO A 335 -17.44 21.70 -21.02
N LYS A 336 -18.28 22.20 -20.12
CA LYS A 336 -17.87 22.76 -18.84
C LYS A 336 -17.22 21.66 -17.99
N MET A 337 -16.39 22.05 -17.04
CA MET A 337 -15.62 21.08 -16.26
C MET A 337 -15.85 21.21 -14.77
N TRP A 338 -16.02 20.07 -14.11
CA TRP A 338 -16.00 19.97 -12.67
C TRP A 338 -14.87 19.03 -12.25
N ALA A 339 -13.88 19.60 -11.57
CA ALA A 339 -12.74 18.88 -11.03
C ALA A 339 -12.90 18.68 -9.52
N VAL A 340 -12.99 17.43 -9.07
CA VAL A 340 -13.00 17.10 -7.65
C VAL A 340 -11.63 16.56 -7.25
N ILE A 341 -10.98 17.26 -6.32
CA ILE A 341 -9.70 16.83 -5.76
C ILE A 341 -9.94 16.26 -4.37
N THR A 342 -9.71 14.95 -4.19
CA THR A 342 -10.04 14.24 -2.96
C THR A 342 -8.83 13.72 -2.20
N GLY A 343 -8.86 13.84 -0.87
CA GLY A 343 -7.83 13.34 0.04
C GLY A 343 -7.33 14.39 1.03
N LYS A 344 -6.31 14.01 1.82
CA LYS A 344 -5.81 14.80 2.96
C LYS A 344 -4.29 14.78 3.03
N GLY A 345 -3.70 15.95 3.28
CA GLY A 345 -2.28 16.06 3.58
C GLY A 345 -1.77 17.50 3.65
N PRO A 346 -0.43 17.67 3.78
CA PRO A 346 0.16 18.92 4.24
C PRO A 346 -0.01 20.10 3.27
N GLN A 347 -0.03 19.87 1.95
CA GLN A 347 -0.14 20.95 0.97
C GLN A 347 -1.59 21.34 0.62
N GLN A 348 -2.59 20.71 1.24
CA GLN A 348 -4.00 20.98 0.91
C GLN A 348 -4.36 22.46 1.06
N ALA A 349 -3.95 23.11 2.16
CA ALA A 349 -4.26 24.52 2.40
C ALA A 349 -3.62 25.44 1.34
N TYR A 350 -2.38 25.15 0.96
CA TYR A 350 -1.66 25.90 -0.08
C TYR A 350 -2.41 25.88 -1.41
N TYR A 351 -2.80 24.70 -1.89
CA TYR A 351 -3.50 24.58 -3.17
C TYR A 351 -4.94 25.09 -3.10
N LYS A 352 -5.64 24.99 -1.96
CA LYS A 352 -6.95 25.63 -1.76
C LYS A 352 -6.87 27.15 -1.92
N ASN A 353 -5.88 27.79 -1.31
CA ASN A 353 -5.65 29.23 -1.48
C ASN A 353 -5.33 29.58 -2.94
N ARG A 354 -4.55 28.72 -3.62
CA ARG A 354 -4.24 28.91 -5.04
C ARG A 354 -5.50 28.82 -5.91
N VAL A 355 -6.38 27.86 -5.66
CA VAL A 355 -7.68 27.75 -6.36
C VAL A 355 -8.53 28.99 -6.13
N GLN A 356 -8.65 29.48 -4.89
CA GLN A 356 -9.39 30.71 -4.59
C GLN A 356 -8.85 31.92 -5.35
N GLN A 357 -7.52 32.05 -5.44
CA GLN A 357 -6.89 33.11 -6.22
C GLN A 357 -7.22 32.99 -7.71
N LEU A 358 -7.18 31.80 -8.29
CA LEU A 358 -7.53 31.58 -9.70
C LEU A 358 -8.99 31.92 -10.00
N VAL A 359 -9.91 31.62 -9.06
CA VAL A 359 -11.32 32.02 -9.16
C VAL A 359 -11.45 33.54 -9.08
N HIS A 360 -10.78 34.18 -8.13
CA HIS A 360 -10.79 35.64 -7.99
C HIS A 360 -10.25 36.36 -9.23
N ASP A 361 -9.21 35.80 -9.86
CA ASP A 361 -8.60 36.31 -11.09
C ASP A 361 -9.44 36.04 -12.35
N GLY A 362 -10.59 35.34 -12.26
CA GLY A 362 -11.43 35.00 -13.41
C GLY A 362 -10.78 34.02 -14.40
N LYS A 363 -9.88 33.15 -13.91
CA LYS A 363 -9.11 32.20 -14.76
C LYS A 363 -9.76 30.83 -14.91
N LEU A 364 -10.87 30.58 -14.22
CA LEU A 364 -11.57 29.29 -14.16
C LEU A 364 -13.02 29.42 -14.64
N ASP A 365 -13.28 30.28 -15.61
CA ASP A 365 -14.63 30.40 -16.20
C ASP A 365 -15.09 29.05 -16.75
N ASP A 366 -16.35 28.69 -16.47
CA ASP A 366 -16.95 27.39 -16.80
C ASP A 366 -16.18 26.17 -16.26
N THR A 367 -15.36 26.37 -15.22
CA THR A 367 -14.63 25.32 -14.53
C THR A 367 -14.80 25.44 -13.02
N ILE A 368 -15.33 24.40 -12.36
CA ILE A 368 -15.38 24.31 -10.90
C ILE A 368 -14.30 23.39 -10.40
N ILE A 369 -13.62 23.82 -9.34
CA ILE A 369 -12.68 23.00 -8.58
C ILE A 369 -13.22 22.86 -7.16
N SER A 370 -13.47 21.63 -6.74
CA SER A 370 -13.96 21.30 -5.40
C SER A 370 -12.98 20.38 -4.70
N THR A 371 -12.97 20.41 -3.36
CA THR A 371 -12.23 19.45 -2.56
C THR A 371 -13.18 18.65 -1.68
N ALA A 372 -13.04 17.33 -1.66
CA ALA A 372 -13.86 16.45 -0.84
C ALA A 372 -12.99 15.49 -0.02
N PHE A 373 -13.40 15.19 1.21
CA PHE A 373 -12.84 14.09 1.99
C PHE A 373 -13.98 13.14 2.33
N LEU A 374 -13.98 11.97 1.68
CA LEU A 374 -15.11 11.05 1.67
C LEU A 374 -14.75 9.75 2.40
N PRO A 375 -15.72 9.10 3.07
CA PRO A 375 -15.59 7.70 3.45
C PRO A 375 -15.32 6.83 2.22
N ILE A 376 -14.67 5.68 2.41
CA ILE A 376 -14.23 4.79 1.32
C ILE A 376 -15.35 4.40 0.35
N GLN A 377 -16.56 4.16 0.85
CA GLN A 377 -17.73 3.82 0.03
C GLN A 377 -18.17 4.97 -0.88
N ASP A 378 -18.15 6.20 -0.35
CA ASP A 378 -18.49 7.41 -1.12
C ASP A 378 -17.36 7.81 -2.06
N TYR A 379 -16.10 7.52 -1.69
CA TYR A 379 -14.95 7.67 -2.58
C TYR A 379 -15.08 6.74 -3.79
N ALA A 380 -15.39 5.46 -3.59
CA ALA A 380 -15.62 4.51 -4.70
C ALA A 380 -16.76 5.00 -5.61
N LYS A 381 -17.86 5.49 -5.05
CA LYS A 381 -18.97 6.06 -5.84
C LYS A 381 -18.57 7.33 -6.60
N LEU A 382 -17.73 8.18 -6.02
CA LEU A 382 -17.20 9.36 -6.70
C LEU A 382 -16.34 8.96 -7.91
N LEU A 383 -15.45 7.97 -7.75
CA LEU A 383 -14.64 7.46 -8.87
C LEU A 383 -15.55 6.89 -9.98
N GLY A 384 -16.50 6.01 -9.63
CA GLY A 384 -17.44 5.43 -10.59
C GLY A 384 -18.39 6.44 -11.25
N SER A 385 -18.51 7.64 -10.68
CA SER A 385 -19.32 8.74 -11.24
C SER A 385 -18.54 9.65 -12.19
N ALA A 386 -17.21 9.60 -12.19
CA ALA A 386 -16.37 10.48 -12.97
C ALA A 386 -16.26 10.03 -14.45
N ASP A 387 -15.93 10.98 -15.31
CA ASP A 387 -15.66 10.73 -16.74
C ASP A 387 -14.16 10.44 -16.98
N LEU A 388 -13.26 10.99 -16.16
CA LEU A 388 -11.81 10.75 -16.23
C LEU A 388 -11.15 10.91 -14.86
N GLY A 389 -10.27 9.96 -14.51
CA GLY A 389 -9.39 10.04 -13.35
C GLY A 389 -8.07 10.72 -13.68
N ILE A 390 -7.57 11.62 -12.83
CA ILE A 390 -6.27 12.28 -13.00
C ILE A 390 -5.32 11.82 -11.90
N SER A 391 -4.23 11.16 -12.30
CA SER A 391 -3.15 10.74 -11.40
C SER A 391 -1.90 11.58 -11.58
N LEU A 392 -1.58 12.40 -10.57
CA LEU A 392 -0.33 13.16 -10.51
C LEU A 392 0.77 12.42 -9.74
N HIS A 393 0.48 11.19 -9.28
CA HIS A 393 1.41 10.40 -8.50
C HIS A 393 2.69 10.13 -9.29
N THR A 394 3.83 10.38 -8.64
CA THR A 394 5.13 10.01 -9.17
C THR A 394 5.84 9.07 -8.22
N SER A 395 6.58 8.13 -8.81
CA SER A 395 7.33 7.12 -8.07
C SER A 395 8.68 7.67 -7.61
N SER A 396 9.03 7.49 -6.33
CA SER A 396 10.37 7.84 -5.83
C SER A 396 11.48 6.99 -6.46
N SER A 397 11.16 5.76 -6.85
CA SER A 397 12.08 4.81 -7.47
C SER A 397 11.89 4.67 -8.98
N GLY A 398 10.78 5.19 -9.52
CA GLY A 398 10.36 4.98 -10.91
C GLY A 398 9.65 3.64 -11.14
N VAL A 399 9.66 2.72 -10.18
CA VAL A 399 9.31 1.30 -10.41
C VAL A 399 8.23 0.77 -9.48
N ASP A 400 7.58 1.60 -8.67
CA ASP A 400 6.35 1.21 -7.95
C ASP A 400 5.09 1.40 -8.83
N LEU A 401 3.93 0.94 -8.36
CA LEU A 401 2.65 1.15 -9.07
C LEU A 401 1.97 2.45 -8.62
N PRO A 402 1.26 3.16 -9.51
CA PRO A 402 0.44 4.30 -9.11
C PRO A 402 -0.85 3.79 -8.46
N MET A 403 -0.80 3.49 -7.17
CA MET A 403 -1.88 2.80 -6.42
C MET A 403 -3.28 3.43 -6.59
N LYS A 404 -3.36 4.76 -6.69
CA LYS A 404 -4.62 5.48 -6.93
C LYS A 404 -5.30 5.11 -8.25
N VAL A 405 -4.52 4.76 -9.28
CA VAL A 405 -5.05 4.30 -10.57
C VAL A 405 -5.72 2.94 -10.43
N VAL A 406 -5.24 2.08 -9.53
CA VAL A 406 -5.87 0.78 -9.24
C VAL A 406 -7.31 0.99 -8.75
N ASP A 407 -7.54 1.93 -7.83
CA ASP A 407 -8.90 2.26 -7.37
C ASP A 407 -9.80 2.77 -8.51
N MET A 408 -9.25 3.65 -9.36
CA MET A 408 -9.96 4.21 -10.52
C MET A 408 -10.39 3.10 -11.48
N PHE A 409 -9.47 2.20 -11.84
CA PHE A 409 -9.76 1.03 -12.66
C PHE A 409 -10.73 0.07 -12.01
N GLY A 410 -10.75 -0.08 -10.68
CA GLY A 410 -11.77 -0.86 -9.99
C GLY A 410 -13.20 -0.37 -10.26
N THR A 411 -13.38 0.91 -10.56
CA THR A 411 -14.67 1.52 -10.88
C THR A 411 -14.94 1.71 -12.38
N GLY A 412 -14.05 1.20 -13.24
CA GLY A 412 -14.13 1.39 -14.69
C GLY A 412 -13.83 2.82 -15.14
N LEU A 413 -13.16 3.62 -14.30
CA LEU A 413 -12.78 4.99 -14.60
C LEU A 413 -11.47 5.01 -15.40
N PRO A 414 -11.47 5.46 -16.67
CA PRO A 414 -10.22 5.64 -17.41
C PRO A 414 -9.38 6.74 -16.78
N VAL A 415 -8.07 6.70 -17.01
CA VAL A 415 -7.13 7.61 -16.34
C VAL A 415 -6.28 8.41 -17.32
N ALA A 416 -5.96 9.65 -16.94
CA ALA A 416 -4.80 10.36 -17.43
C ALA A 416 -3.79 10.50 -16.29
N GLY A 417 -2.51 10.20 -16.52
CA GLY A 417 -1.53 10.29 -15.44
C GLY A 417 -0.08 10.55 -15.85
N LYS A 418 0.75 10.84 -14.85
CA LYS A 418 2.19 11.04 -15.04
C LYS A 418 2.91 9.75 -15.39
N LYS A 419 3.74 9.80 -16.44
CA LYS A 419 4.54 8.67 -16.91
C LYS A 419 5.80 8.48 -16.07
N PHE A 420 6.13 7.22 -15.80
CA PHE A 420 7.39 6.76 -15.21
C PHE A 420 7.65 5.31 -15.66
N GLU A 421 8.76 4.69 -15.27
CA GLU A 421 9.18 3.39 -15.83
C GLU A 421 8.11 2.29 -15.71
N ALA A 422 7.47 2.16 -14.55
CA ALA A 422 6.43 1.17 -14.32
C ALA A 422 5.03 1.57 -14.85
N TRP A 423 4.84 2.80 -15.36
CA TRP A 423 3.56 3.27 -15.90
C TRP A 423 2.92 2.30 -16.90
N PRO A 424 3.65 1.76 -17.90
CA PRO A 424 3.07 0.89 -18.91
C PRO A 424 2.60 -0.47 -18.38
N GLU A 425 2.90 -0.83 -17.13
CA GLU A 425 2.44 -2.10 -16.54
C GLU A 425 0.98 -2.05 -16.12
N LEU A 426 0.51 -0.89 -15.68
CA LEU A 426 -0.88 -0.68 -15.29
C LEU A 426 -1.66 0.07 -16.37
N VAL A 427 -1.08 1.15 -16.94
CA VAL A 427 -1.77 1.99 -17.92
C VAL A 427 -1.24 1.75 -19.32
N LYS A 428 -2.14 1.35 -20.22
CA LYS A 428 -1.91 1.10 -21.63
C LYS A 428 -2.43 2.30 -22.43
N GLU A 429 -1.51 3.00 -23.08
CA GLU A 429 -1.80 4.22 -23.86
C GLU A 429 -2.92 3.96 -24.89
N ARG A 430 -3.97 4.78 -24.84
CA ARG A 430 -5.16 4.69 -25.71
C ARG A 430 -5.97 3.38 -25.58
N GLU A 431 -5.71 2.59 -24.55
CA GLU A 431 -6.50 1.39 -24.24
C GLU A 431 -7.29 1.55 -22.96
N ASN A 432 -6.65 1.91 -21.85
CA ASN A 432 -7.32 2.14 -20.55
C ASN A 432 -6.98 3.52 -19.93
N GLY A 433 -6.03 4.24 -20.54
CA GLY A 433 -5.65 5.58 -20.11
C GLY A 433 -4.68 6.28 -21.06
N MET A 434 -4.20 7.45 -20.65
CA MET A 434 -3.23 8.25 -21.40
C MET A 434 -2.20 8.93 -20.49
N GLY A 435 -0.95 9.00 -20.95
CA GLY A 435 0.14 9.64 -20.22
C GLY A 435 0.30 11.13 -20.53
N PHE A 436 0.70 11.92 -19.53
CA PHE A 436 1.14 13.32 -19.69
C PHE A 436 2.33 13.65 -18.79
N ASP A 437 3.12 14.65 -19.17
CA ASP A 437 4.24 15.13 -18.37
C ASP A 437 4.06 16.60 -17.92
N THR A 438 3.32 17.39 -18.71
CA THR A 438 3.16 18.84 -18.52
C THR A 438 1.70 19.28 -18.46
N ALA A 439 1.46 20.48 -17.91
CA ALA A 439 0.13 21.10 -17.86
C ALA A 439 -0.47 21.29 -19.26
N LYS A 440 0.37 21.64 -20.24
CA LYS A 440 -0.04 21.83 -21.64
C LYS A 440 -0.51 20.53 -22.28
N GLU A 441 0.23 19.44 -22.04
CA GLU A 441 -0.17 18.11 -22.51
C GLU A 441 -1.48 17.69 -21.88
N LEU A 442 -1.62 17.81 -20.55
CA LEU A 442 -2.86 17.50 -19.87
C LEU A 442 -4.04 18.34 -20.41
N ALA A 443 -3.87 19.65 -20.60
CA ALA A 443 -4.91 20.51 -21.18
C ALA A 443 -5.31 20.07 -22.60
N SER A 444 -4.33 19.65 -23.41
CA SER A 444 -4.57 19.16 -24.77
C SER A 444 -5.31 17.83 -24.75
N LEU A 445 -4.96 16.92 -23.83
CA LEU A 445 -5.65 15.64 -23.66
C LEU A 445 -7.10 15.85 -23.19
N LEU A 446 -7.36 16.77 -22.27
CA LEU A 446 -8.72 17.10 -21.82
C LEU A 446 -9.56 17.62 -23.00
N GLN A 447 -9.01 18.52 -23.82
CA GLN A 447 -9.68 19.01 -25.03
C GLN A 447 -9.94 17.89 -26.04
N GLN A 448 -8.96 17.00 -26.26
CA GLN A 448 -9.11 15.87 -27.18
C GLN A 448 -10.18 14.88 -26.71
N LEU A 449 -10.18 14.51 -25.43
CA LEU A 449 -11.10 13.54 -24.87
C LEU A 449 -12.54 14.06 -24.78
N PHE A 450 -12.70 15.33 -24.44
CA PHE A 450 -14.02 15.91 -24.18
C PHE A 450 -14.59 16.74 -25.33
N GLY A 451 -13.75 17.20 -26.27
CA GLY A 451 -14.15 17.97 -27.44
C GLY A 451 -14.28 17.17 -28.74
N SER A 452 -13.87 15.89 -28.76
CA SER A 452 -14.11 15.00 -29.91
C SER A 452 -15.52 14.41 -29.89
N ASP A 453 -15.86 13.59 -30.89
CA ASP A 453 -17.08 12.76 -30.93
C ASP A 453 -17.25 11.81 -29.71
N GLY A 454 -16.23 11.73 -28.84
CA GLY A 454 -16.18 10.90 -27.66
C GLY A 454 -15.73 9.47 -27.95
N GLY A 455 -15.33 9.15 -29.18
CA GLY A 455 -14.88 7.82 -29.58
C GLY A 455 -13.66 7.36 -28.78
N LEU A 456 -12.64 8.23 -28.65
CA LEU A 456 -11.45 7.94 -27.87
C LEU A 456 -11.76 7.77 -26.37
N LEU A 457 -12.58 8.65 -25.78
CA LEU A 457 -12.97 8.54 -24.37
C LEU A 457 -13.72 7.23 -24.11
N LYS A 458 -14.64 6.85 -25.00
CA LYS A 458 -15.36 5.58 -24.93
C LYS A 458 -14.40 4.41 -25.01
N GLN A 459 -13.48 4.42 -25.98
CA GLN A 459 -12.46 3.38 -26.14
C GLN A 459 -11.64 3.17 -24.88
N ILE A 460 -11.11 4.25 -24.27
CA ILE A 460 -10.31 4.11 -23.05
C ILE A 460 -11.16 3.69 -21.84
N LYS A 461 -12.43 4.10 -21.79
CA LYS A 461 -13.36 3.64 -20.76
C LYS A 461 -13.67 2.14 -20.89
N ASP A 462 -13.85 1.64 -22.10
CA ASP A 462 -14.07 0.21 -22.35
C ASP A 462 -12.84 -0.62 -21.94
N GLY A 463 -11.62 -0.10 -22.11
CA GLY A 463 -10.42 -0.75 -21.55
C GLY A 463 -10.33 -0.66 -20.03
N ALA A 464 -10.67 0.47 -19.42
CA ALA A 464 -10.72 0.58 -17.95
C ALA A 464 -11.77 -0.36 -17.33
N LEU A 465 -12.90 -0.59 -18.00
CA LEU A 465 -13.89 -1.58 -17.59
C LEU A 465 -13.37 -3.02 -17.66
N ARG A 466 -12.52 -3.35 -18.64
CA ARG A 466 -11.84 -4.65 -18.69
C ARG A 466 -10.89 -4.87 -17.52
N GLU A 467 -10.24 -3.81 -17.01
CA GLU A 467 -9.42 -3.91 -15.79
C GLU A 467 -10.26 -4.27 -14.54
N CYS A 468 -11.57 -4.02 -14.54
CA CYS A 468 -12.47 -4.45 -13.46
C CYS A 468 -12.67 -5.97 -13.39
N GLU A 469 -12.42 -6.69 -14.48
CA GLU A 469 -12.64 -8.15 -14.58
C GLU A 469 -11.61 -8.94 -13.77
N ARG A 470 -10.44 -8.34 -13.49
CA ARG A 470 -9.34 -8.97 -12.75
C ARG A 470 -9.13 -8.29 -11.39
N ARG A 471 -9.41 -9.02 -10.32
CA ARG A 471 -9.33 -8.55 -8.93
C ARG A 471 -8.08 -9.07 -8.23
N TRP A 472 -7.89 -8.63 -6.98
CA TRP A 472 -6.78 -9.04 -6.14
C TRP A 472 -6.60 -10.56 -6.07
N GLU A 473 -7.67 -11.30 -5.80
CA GLU A 473 -7.59 -12.77 -5.69
C GLU A 473 -7.12 -13.44 -6.99
N ASP A 474 -7.52 -12.92 -8.16
CA ASP A 474 -7.12 -13.45 -9.47
C ASP A 474 -5.62 -13.28 -9.75
N GLU A 475 -4.98 -12.25 -9.17
CA GLU A 475 -3.53 -12.06 -9.24
C GLU A 475 -2.82 -12.82 -8.10
N TRP A 476 -3.44 -12.88 -6.93
CA TRP A 476 -2.83 -13.36 -5.71
C TRP A 476 -2.70 -14.89 -5.67
N ILE A 477 -3.78 -15.62 -5.98
CA ILE A 477 -3.83 -17.09 -5.93
C ILE A 477 -2.71 -17.73 -6.77
N PRO A 478 -2.50 -17.39 -8.05
CA PRO A 478 -1.48 -18.04 -8.88
C PRO A 478 -0.04 -17.70 -8.46
N VAL A 479 0.19 -16.67 -7.65
CA VAL A 479 1.55 -16.21 -7.28
C VAL A 479 1.82 -16.49 -5.80
N ALA A 480 1.10 -15.80 -4.91
CA ALA A 480 1.28 -15.91 -3.47
C ALA A 480 0.60 -17.17 -2.90
N GLY A 481 -0.58 -17.53 -3.42
CA GLY A 481 -1.26 -18.78 -3.05
C GLY A 481 -0.40 -20.01 -3.32
N GLU A 482 0.26 -20.07 -4.48
CA GLU A 482 1.22 -21.12 -4.81
C GLU A 482 2.44 -21.13 -3.88
N LEU A 483 3.06 -19.97 -3.63
CA LEU A 483 4.20 -19.86 -2.71
C LEU A 483 3.88 -20.36 -1.30
N PHE A 484 2.71 -19.97 -0.78
CA PHE A 484 2.25 -20.36 0.55
C PHE A 484 1.62 -21.76 0.62
N ARG A 485 1.43 -22.43 -0.52
CA ARG A 485 0.80 -23.76 -0.65
C ARG A 485 -0.66 -23.77 -0.19
N LEU A 486 -1.42 -22.80 -0.68
CA LEU A 486 -2.84 -22.58 -0.40
C LEU A 486 -3.72 -22.84 -1.65
N LYS A 487 -3.14 -23.46 -2.68
CA LYS A 487 -3.77 -23.86 -3.93
C LYS A 487 -3.75 -25.37 -4.09
#